data_AF-A0A930Y5J3-F1
#
_entry.id   AF-A0A930Y5J3-F1
#
_cell.length_a   1.000
_cell.length_b   1.000
_cell.length_c   1.000
_cell.angle_alpha   90.00
_cell.angle_beta   90.00
_cell.angle_gamma   90.00
#
_symmetry.space_group_name_H-M   'P 1'
#
loop_
_entity.id
_entity.type
_entity.pdbx_description
1 polymer ?
#
loop_
_entity_poly.entity_id
_entity_poly.type
_entity_poly.pdbx_seq_one_letter_code
_entity_poly.pdbx_strand_id
1 'polypeptide(L)' 'MCKQHGLIQSMSRRGNCWDNVPMGRWFRSFKYKWMLYDRIQLITIYKQNLIFTKVEYINQTTAQNSL' A
#
# COMPACT_ATOMS: atom_id res chain seq x y z
N MET A 1 -15.10 0.44 16.03
CA MET A 1 -14.10 -0.46 15.43
C MET A 1 -12.78 -0.50 16.22
N CYS A 2 -11.89 0.49 16.16
CA CYS A 2 -10.57 0.41 16.85
C CYS A 2 -10.68 0.18 18.37
N LYS A 3 -11.56 0.92 19.07
CA LYS A 3 -11.82 0.75 20.50
C LYS A 3 -12.38 -0.64 20.87
N GLN A 4 -13.09 -1.30 19.96
CA GLN A 4 -13.64 -2.65 20.18
C GLN A 4 -12.56 -3.74 20.13
N HIS A 5 -11.41 -3.45 19.51
CA HIS A 5 -10.26 -4.36 19.43
C HIS A 5 -9.11 -3.94 20.35
N GLY A 6 -9.34 -3.03 21.31
CA GLY A 6 -8.29 -2.54 22.21
C GLY A 6 -7.21 -1.69 21.53
N LEU A 7 -7.46 -1.21 20.31
CA LEU A 7 -6.51 -0.42 19.55
C LEU A 7 -6.68 1.08 19.85
N ILE A 8 -5.56 1.74 20.16
CA ILE A 8 -5.52 3.19 20.34
C ILE A 8 -5.44 3.84 18.96
N GLN A 9 -6.48 4.56 18.58
CA GLN A 9 -6.45 5.36 17.36
C GLN A 9 -5.52 6.55 17.56
N SER A 10 -4.55 6.73 16.66
CA SER A 10 -3.72 7.91 16.58
C SER A 10 -3.85 8.56 15.20
N MET A 11 -3.73 9.89 15.16
CA MET A 11 -3.76 10.68 13.93
C MET A 11 -2.39 11.31 13.72
N SER A 12 -1.91 11.34 12.47
CA SER A 12 -0.67 12.04 12.11
C SER A 12 -0.75 13.53 12.45
N ARG A 13 0.39 14.13 12.78
CA ARG A 13 0.46 15.58 13.04
C ARG A 13 0.30 16.36 11.74
N ARG A 14 -0.49 17.43 11.76
CA ARG A 14 -0.69 18.31 10.59
C ARG A 14 0.65 18.88 10.15
N GLY A 15 0.94 18.82 8.84
CA GLY A 15 2.18 19.32 8.26
C GLY A 15 3.38 18.38 8.42
N ASN A 16 3.24 17.25 9.11
CA ASN A 16 4.32 16.27 9.27
C ASN A 16 4.10 15.06 8.35
N CYS A 17 4.83 14.99 7.24
CA CYS A 17 4.74 13.88 6.29
C CYS A 17 5.45 12.60 6.79
N TRP A 18 6.35 12.71 7.77
CA TRP A 18 7.13 11.57 8.29
C TRP A 18 6.26 10.49 8.92
N ASP A 19 5.16 10.89 9.57
CA ASP A 19 4.19 9.97 10.18
C ASP A 19 3.53 9.03 9.14
N ASN A 20 3.59 9.38 7.85
CA ASN A 20 2.98 8.62 6.73
C ASN A 20 4.01 8.05 5.74
N VAL A 21 5.32 8.17 6.01
CA VAL A 21 6.38 7.74 5.09
C VAL A 21 6.28 6.28 4.63
N PRO A 22 5.97 5.30 5.51
CA PRO A 22 5.83 3.91 5.09
C PRO A 22 4.74 3.72 4.04
N MET A 23 3.57 4.32 4.27
CA MET A 23 2.46 4.29 3.32
C MET A 23 2.80 5.04 2.03
N GLY A 24 3.41 6.23 2.14
CA GLY A 24 3.85 7.01 0.98
C GLY A 24 4.83 6.25 0.08
N ARG A 25 5.81 5.56 0.67
CA ARG A 25 6.79 4.74 -0.06
C ARG A 25 6.13 3.55 -0.76
N TRP A 26 5.19 2.88 -0.08
CA TRP A 26 4.42 1.79 -0.66
C TRP A 26 3.59 2.25 -1.87
N PHE A 27 2.79 3.30 -1.70
CA PHE A 27 1.94 3.84 -2.79
C PHE A 27 2.76 4.36 -3.96
N ARG A 28 3.92 4.96 -3.71
CA ARG A 28 4.84 5.36 -4.78
C ARG A 28 5.28 4.14 -5.59
N SER A 29 5.78 3.09 -4.93
CA SER A 29 6.19 1.86 -5.61
C SER A 29 5.04 1.23 -6.39
N PHE A 30 3.85 1.21 -5.79
CA PHE A 30 2.66 0.66 -6.43
C PHE A 30 2.28 1.37 -7.73
N LYS A 31 2.24 2.71 -7.70
CA LYS A 31 1.93 3.53 -8.89
C LYS A 31 3.00 3.38 -9.97
N TYR A 32 4.27 3.51 -9.60
CA TYR A 32 5.36 3.50 -10.58
C TYR A 32 5.57 2.12 -11.21
N LYS A 33 5.65 1.07 -10.40
CA LYS A 33 5.95 -0.26 -10.90
C LYS A 33 4.77 -0.88 -11.65
N TRP A 34 3.55 -0.59 -11.23
CA TRP A 34 2.42 -1.39 -11.70
C TRP A 34 1.14 -0.64 -12.05
N MET A 35 1.14 0.70 -12.04
CA MET A 35 0.05 1.48 -12.67
C MET A 35 0.54 2.26 -13.89
N LEU A 36 1.83 2.65 -13.93
CA LEU A 36 2.40 3.35 -15.08
C LEU A 36 2.85 2.39 -16.20
N TYR A 37 3.39 1.22 -15.85
CA TYR A 37 3.80 0.20 -16.84
C TYR A 37 2.61 -0.56 -17.44
N ASP A 38 1.58 -0.84 -16.63
CA ASP A 38 0.31 -1.37 -17.10
C ASP A 38 -0.55 -0.23 -17.68
N ARG A 39 -0.34 0.13 -18.96
CA ARG A 39 -1.28 0.98 -19.72
C ARG A 39 -2.57 0.22 -20.05
N ILE A 40 -3.22 -0.37 -19.05
CA ILE A 40 -4.39 -1.20 -19.28
C ILE A 40 -5.64 -0.31 -19.27
N GLN A 41 -6.19 -0.13 -20.47
CA GLN A 41 -7.45 0.55 -20.78
C GLN A 41 -8.71 -0.15 -20.22
N LEU A 42 -8.59 -1.20 -19.41
CA LEU A 42 -9.71 -1.95 -18.79
C LEU A 42 -10.04 -1.41 -17.41
N ILE A 43 -10.48 -0.16 -17.39
CA ILE A 43 -10.79 0.58 -16.18
C ILE A 43 -12.10 0.00 -15.62
N THR A 44 -12.02 -0.73 -14.50
CA THR A 44 -12.95 -0.71 -13.34
C THR A 44 -13.16 -2.12 -12.74
N ILE A 45 -13.26 -3.18 -13.53
CA ILE A 45 -13.67 -4.52 -13.02
C ILE A 45 -12.55 -5.27 -12.29
N TYR A 46 -11.28 -5.11 -12.68
CA TYR A 46 -10.15 -5.92 -12.14
C TYR A 46 -9.28 -5.20 -11.11
N LYS A 47 -9.61 -3.96 -10.69
CA LYS A 47 -8.73 -3.17 -9.82
C LYS A 47 -8.57 -3.73 -8.40
N GLN A 48 -9.59 -4.40 -7.84
CA GLN A 48 -9.52 -4.94 -6.48
C GLN A 48 -8.63 -6.17 -6.36
N ASN A 49 -8.75 -7.13 -7.28
CA ASN A 49 -7.89 -8.32 -7.30
C ASN A 49 -6.41 -7.95 -7.49
N LEU A 50 -6.15 -6.92 -8.30
CA LEU A 50 -4.79 -6.44 -8.56
C LEU A 50 -4.07 -5.93 -7.31
N ILE A 51 -4.78 -5.24 -6.40
CA ILE A 51 -4.18 -4.74 -5.16
C ILE A 51 -3.83 -5.91 -4.26
N PHE A 52 -4.75 -6.86 -4.08
CA PHE A 52 -4.54 -8.03 -3.22
C PHE A 52 -3.33 -8.85 -3.70
N THR A 53 -3.30 -9.22 -4.98
CA THR A 53 -2.19 -9.99 -5.57
C THR A 53 -0.86 -9.25 -5.45
N LYS A 54 -0.85 -7.91 -5.62
CA LYS A 54 0.39 -7.12 -5.49
C LYS A 54 0.86 -7.00 -4.05
N VAL A 55 -0.06 -6.89 -3.07
CA VAL A 55 0.30 -6.91 -1.64
C VAL A 55 0.93 -8.25 -1.26
N GLU A 56 0.35 -9.37 -1.70
CA GLU A 56 0.91 -10.70 -1.45
C GLU A 56 2.31 -10.84 -2.05
N TYR A 57 2.51 -10.41 -3.30
CA TYR A 57 3.81 -10.43 -3.95
C TYR A 57 4.86 -9.60 -3.19
N ILE A 58 4.51 -8.39 -2.71
CA ILE A 58 5.41 -7.56 -1.91
C ILE A 58 5.77 -8.24 -0.60
N ASN A 59 4.80 -8.84 0.08
CA ASN A 59 5.04 -9.52 1.35
C ASN A 59 5.96 -10.73 1.18
N GLN A 60 5.81 -11.50 0.10
CA GLN A 60 6.67 -12.64 -0.20
C GLN A 60 8.10 -12.21 -0.60
N THR A 61 8.22 -11.19 -1.45
CA THR A 61 9.52 -10.79 -2.02
C THR A 61 10.31 -9.84 -1.12
N THR A 62 9.67 -8.99 -0.34
CA THR A 62 10.38 -8.03 0.51
C THR A 62 10.79 -8.64 1.86
N ALA A 63 9.96 -9.55 2.41
CA ALA A 63 10.29 -10.26 3.65
C ALA A 63 11.47 -11.23 3.47
N GLN A 64 11.62 -11.84 2.29
CA GLN A 64 12.74 -12.74 2.00
C GLN A 64 14.07 -12.03 1.71
N ASN A 65 14.04 -10.77 1.28
CA ASN A 65 15.22 -9.98 0.93
C ASN A 65 15.69 -9.03 2.06
N SER A 66 15.19 -9.23 3.29
CA SER A 66 15.54 -8.42 4.48
C SER A 66 16.55 -9.11 5.41
N LEU A 67 17.29 -10.10 4.92
CA LEU A 67 18.44 -10.74 5.57
C LEU A 67 19.74 -10.34 4.86
#